data_AF-A0AAN0NKY8-F1
#
_entry.id   AF-A0AAN0NKY8-F1
#
_cell.length_a   1.000
_cell.length_b   1.000
_cell.length_c   1.000
_cell.angle_alpha   90.00
_cell.angle_beta   90.00
_cell.angle_gamma   90.00
#
_symmetry.space_group_name_H-M   'P 1'
#
loop_
_entity.id
_entity.type
_entity.pdbx_description
1 polymer ?
#
loop_
_entity_poly.entity_id
_entity_poly.type
_entity_poly.pdbx_seq_one_letter_code
_entity_poly.pdbx_strand_id
1 'polypeptide(L)'
;MRRAVVLCGPGNNGGDGFVVARLLRDAGWQVEVFLYGDAEKLPPDAKVNHERWVKIAPVTALTEQAFRKVAFADMYVDALFGTGLTRPVAGDLAGLLRHLGGYGGDDYRPRMVAVDVPSGLCADSGRVVTPNPRARVPTATLARLTVTFDSPKCGHFVGDGPHHCGRIVVKDIGVRQFREHKPNPHTGRGHVVRFPRTSLIGKRRMVPDERPFFGVDIRYFTKNQGHKYAHGHAFILSGGVGKGGAARLAARGALRVGAGAVTLGSPPAALIENAAQLNAIMLQSLKDPDAAARAVARHPHQCAVYWARVGTE
;
A
#
# COMPACT_ATOMS: atom_id res chain seq x y z
N MET A 1 21.39 14.41 26.04
CA MET A 1 21.30 12.93 25.85
C MET A 1 20.05 12.65 25.03
N ARG A 2 20.06 11.75 24.04
CA ARG A 2 18.88 11.48 23.20
C ARG A 2 17.89 10.56 23.92
N ARG A 3 16.59 10.81 23.78
CA ARG A 3 15.51 10.03 24.41
C ARG A 3 14.66 9.32 23.37
N ALA A 4 14.35 8.06 23.62
CA ALA A 4 13.41 7.26 22.84
C ALA A 4 12.29 6.70 23.73
N VAL A 5 11.08 6.62 23.17
CA VAL A 5 9.93 5.94 23.78
C VAL A 5 9.54 4.79 22.87
N VAL A 6 9.45 3.58 23.42
CA VAL A 6 9.11 2.38 22.66
C VAL A 6 7.78 1.83 23.15
N LEU A 7 6.82 1.70 22.22
CA LEU A 7 5.47 1.23 22.49
C LEU A 7 5.33 -0.22 22.03
N CYS A 8 5.44 -1.17 22.95
CA CYS A 8 5.38 -2.59 22.67
C CYS A 8 3.94 -3.12 22.79
N GLY A 9 3.50 -3.92 21.83
CA GLY A 9 2.22 -4.61 21.89
C GLY A 9 2.30 -6.03 22.47
N PRO A 10 1.17 -6.76 22.48
CA PRO A 10 1.06 -8.06 23.11
C PRO A 10 1.54 -9.23 22.23
N GLY A 11 1.96 -8.96 20.99
CA GLY A 11 2.40 -9.96 20.03
C GLY A 11 3.89 -9.89 19.70
N ASN A 12 4.32 -10.61 18.67
CA ASN A 12 5.72 -10.64 18.24
C ASN A 12 6.27 -9.26 17.82
N ASN A 13 5.41 -8.37 17.28
CA ASN A 13 5.81 -6.99 16.98
C ASN A 13 6.28 -6.25 18.24
N GLY A 14 5.64 -6.50 19.39
CA GLY A 14 6.09 -5.97 20.69
C GLY A 14 7.41 -6.59 21.13
N GLY A 15 7.63 -7.87 20.82
CA GLY A 15 8.93 -8.54 20.95
C GLY A 15 10.05 -7.80 20.22
N ASP A 16 9.81 -7.41 18.97
CA ASP A 16 10.74 -6.61 18.17
C ASP A 16 10.97 -5.22 18.81
N GLY A 17 9.92 -4.61 19.38
CA GLY A 17 10.03 -3.40 20.18
C GLY A 17 11.00 -3.53 21.35
N PHE A 18 10.92 -4.61 22.13
CA PHE A 18 11.87 -4.86 23.22
C PHE A 18 13.31 -5.07 22.73
N VAL A 19 13.50 -5.67 21.55
CA VAL A 19 14.82 -5.76 20.91
C VAL A 19 15.35 -4.36 20.58
N VAL A 20 14.52 -3.53 19.93
CA VAL A 20 14.87 -2.14 19.58
C VAL A 20 15.23 -1.34 20.83
N ALA A 21 14.46 -1.47 21.91
CA ALA A 21 14.72 -0.77 23.17
C ALA A 21 16.10 -1.11 23.75
N ARG A 22 16.45 -2.39 23.81
CA ARG A 22 17.77 -2.85 24.29
C ARG A 22 18.91 -2.28 23.43
N LEU A 23 18.80 -2.40 22.10
CA LEU A 23 19.84 -1.92 21.19
C LEU A 23 20.00 -0.39 21.23
N LEU A 24 18.92 0.37 21.39
CA LEU A 24 19.00 1.83 21.58
C LEU A 24 19.70 2.18 22.89
N ARG A 25 19.42 1.42 23.95
CA ARG A 25 20.09 1.63 25.24
C ARG A 25 21.58 1.36 25.14
N ASP A 26 21.98 0.27 24.49
CA ASP A 26 23.38 -0.07 24.24
C ASP A 26 24.08 1.02 23.38
N ALA A 27 23.34 1.66 22.48
CA ALA A 27 23.79 2.81 21.70
C ALA A 27 23.78 4.15 22.49
N GLY A 28 23.55 4.13 23.81
CA GLY A 28 23.65 5.29 24.70
C GLY A 28 22.39 6.17 24.78
N TRP A 29 21.23 5.71 24.31
CA TRP A 29 19.97 6.44 24.44
C TRP A 29 19.37 6.28 25.85
N GLN A 30 18.61 7.28 26.29
CA GLN A 30 17.63 7.08 27.35
C GLN A 30 16.37 6.48 26.73
N VAL A 31 15.93 5.33 27.24
CA VAL A 31 14.83 4.59 26.64
C VAL A 31 13.78 4.31 27.70
N GLU A 32 12.54 4.69 27.40
CA GLU A 32 11.35 4.36 28.17
C GLU A 32 10.50 3.38 27.37
N VAL A 33 10.04 2.31 28.02
CA VAL A 33 9.31 1.23 27.35
C VAL A 33 7.94 1.08 27.96
N PHE A 34 6.94 1.05 27.09
CA PHE A 34 5.56 0.76 27.43
C PHE A 34 5.13 -0.59 26.88
N LEU A 35 4.26 -1.28 27.60
CA LEU A 35 3.61 -2.51 27.13
C LEU A 35 2.09 -2.36 27.13
N TYR A 36 1.48 -2.55 25.97
CA TYR A 36 0.04 -2.78 25.86
C TYR A 36 -0.27 -4.28 25.91
N GLY A 37 -1.02 -4.68 26.94
CA GLY A 37 -1.40 -6.08 27.17
C GLY A 37 -0.75 -6.65 28.43
N ASP A 38 -0.84 -7.96 28.55
CA ASP A 38 -0.37 -8.72 29.72
C ASP A 38 0.97 -9.39 29.40
N ALA A 39 2.00 -9.09 30.19
CA ALA A 39 3.34 -9.64 30.02
C ALA A 39 3.35 -11.17 30.11
N GLU A 40 2.44 -11.78 30.88
CA GLU A 40 2.35 -13.24 31.03
C GLU A 40 1.74 -13.92 29.79
N LYS A 41 1.03 -13.16 28.96
CA LYS A 41 0.41 -13.66 27.72
C LYS A 41 1.23 -13.37 26.48
N LEU A 42 2.43 -12.81 26.65
CA LEU A 42 3.34 -12.59 25.53
C LEU A 42 3.72 -13.92 24.86
N PRO A 43 3.77 -13.97 23.52
CA PRO A 43 4.33 -15.13 22.81
C PRO A 43 5.76 -15.44 23.29
N PRO A 44 6.23 -16.69 23.16
CA PRO A 44 7.54 -17.11 23.68
C PRO A 44 8.70 -16.17 23.31
N ASP A 45 8.83 -15.80 22.02
CA ASP A 45 9.91 -14.93 21.54
C ASP A 45 9.80 -13.49 22.09
N ALA A 46 8.57 -12.96 22.20
CA ALA A 46 8.33 -11.65 22.79
C ALA A 46 8.61 -11.65 24.30
N LYS A 47 8.21 -12.72 25.01
CA LYS A 47 8.44 -12.91 26.45
C LYS A 47 9.93 -12.93 26.78
N VAL A 48 10.73 -13.66 26.00
CA VAL A 48 12.21 -13.68 26.17
C VAL A 48 12.80 -12.27 26.06
N ASN A 49 12.36 -11.46 25.10
CA ASN A 49 12.88 -10.10 24.93
C ASN A 49 12.37 -9.13 26.00
N HIS A 50 11.13 -9.29 26.45
CA HIS A 50 10.58 -8.58 27.60
C HIS A 50 11.39 -8.87 28.88
N GLU A 51 11.65 -10.14 29.20
CA GLU A 51 12.44 -10.54 30.37
C GLU A 51 13.88 -10.01 30.33
N ARG A 52 14.48 -9.93 29.14
CA ARG A 52 15.79 -9.30 28.96
C ARG A 52 15.74 -7.79 29.24
N TRP A 53 14.67 -7.11 28.85
CA TRP A 53 14.51 -5.68 29.10
C TRP A 53 14.25 -5.37 30.58
N VAL A 54 13.39 -6.14 31.25
CA VAL A 54 13.05 -5.93 32.68
C VAL A 54 14.28 -6.00 33.60
N LYS A 55 15.31 -6.77 33.22
CA LYS A 55 16.60 -6.81 33.92
C LYS A 55 17.41 -5.52 33.81
N ILE A 56 17.07 -4.64 32.85
CA ILE A 56 17.77 -3.39 32.54
C ILE A 56 16.99 -2.19 33.10
N ALA A 57 15.68 -2.16 32.89
CA ALA A 57 14.81 -1.05 33.26
C ALA A 57 13.34 -1.50 33.39
N PRO A 58 12.51 -0.76 34.14
CA PRO A 58 11.08 -1.08 34.26
C PRO A 58 10.34 -0.97 32.92
N VAL A 59 9.21 -1.66 32.84
CA VAL A 59 8.22 -1.55 31.76
C VAL A 59 6.96 -0.91 32.34
N THR A 60 6.48 0.16 31.71
CA THR A 60 5.26 0.83 32.13
C THR A 60 4.06 0.27 31.38
N ALA A 61 2.94 0.05 32.06
CA ALA A 61 1.70 -0.33 31.39
C ALA A 61 1.24 0.80 30.45
N LEU A 62 0.93 0.47 29.20
CA LEU A 62 0.49 1.47 28.23
C LEU A 62 -0.98 1.82 28.43
N THR A 63 -1.21 3.01 28.99
CA THR A 63 -2.51 3.68 29.01
C THR A 63 -2.36 5.07 28.41
N GLU A 64 -3.45 5.66 27.92
CA GLU A 64 -3.42 7.03 27.42
C GLU A 64 -2.93 8.00 28.51
N GLN A 65 -3.38 7.81 29.76
CA GLN A 65 -2.97 8.63 30.90
C GLN A 65 -1.49 8.49 31.23
N ALA A 66 -0.94 7.28 31.19
CA ALA A 66 0.49 7.06 31.42
C ALA A 66 1.33 7.68 30.30
N PHE A 67 0.92 7.48 29.03
CA PHE A 67 1.63 8.01 27.88
C PHE A 67 1.63 9.55 27.86
N ARG A 68 0.53 10.21 28.23
CA ARG A 68 0.45 11.69 28.28
C ARG A 68 1.37 12.33 29.33
N LYS A 69 1.89 11.56 30.28
CA LYS A 69 2.88 12.04 31.28
C LYS A 69 4.31 11.93 30.77
N VAL A 70 4.53 11.30 29.63
CA VAL A 70 5.85 11.10 29.03
C VAL A 70 6.41 12.45 28.62
N ALA A 71 7.62 12.77 29.09
CA ALA A 71 8.31 13.96 28.63
C ALA A 71 8.69 13.80 27.16
N PHE A 72 8.87 14.91 26.46
CA PHE A 72 9.29 14.95 25.07
C PHE A 72 10.41 13.93 24.75
N ALA A 73 10.23 13.15 23.68
CA ALA A 73 11.22 12.22 23.17
C ALA A 73 11.66 12.60 21.75
N ASP A 74 12.94 12.35 21.45
CA ASP A 74 13.51 12.57 20.12
C ASP A 74 13.02 11.53 19.10
N MET A 75 12.55 10.37 19.59
CA MET A 75 12.03 9.28 18.78
C MET A 75 10.95 8.50 19.51
N TYR A 76 9.89 8.15 18.79
CA TYR A 76 8.84 7.23 19.22
C TYR A 76 8.87 6.00 18.33
N VAL A 77 8.87 4.82 18.92
CA VAL A 77 8.86 3.54 18.19
C VAL A 77 7.49 2.89 18.40
N ASP A 78 6.74 2.80 17.31
CA ASP A 78 5.47 2.08 17.25
C ASP A 78 5.73 0.60 16.95
N ALA A 79 5.66 -0.22 17.99
CA ALA A 79 5.76 -1.67 17.93
C ALA A 79 4.50 -2.34 18.52
N LEU A 80 3.34 -1.67 18.43
CA LEU A 80 2.09 -2.17 19.03
C LEU A 80 1.49 -3.31 18.19
N PHE A 81 1.29 -3.09 16.89
CA PHE A 81 0.70 -4.08 16.00
C PHE A 81 1.40 -4.09 14.64
N GLY A 82 1.77 -5.29 14.18
CA GLY A 82 2.26 -5.52 12.82
C GLY A 82 1.17 -6.14 11.95
N THR A 83 1.56 -7.12 11.13
CA THR A 83 0.64 -7.85 10.22
C THR A 83 -0.53 -8.59 10.88
N GLY A 84 -0.47 -8.87 12.18
CA GLY A 84 -1.50 -9.63 12.90
C GLY A 84 -2.80 -8.87 13.20
N LEU A 85 -2.88 -7.57 12.90
CA LEU A 85 -4.06 -6.77 13.20
C LEU A 85 -5.19 -7.05 12.21
N THR A 86 -6.17 -7.85 12.65
CA THR A 86 -7.36 -8.22 11.86
C THR A 86 -8.66 -7.63 12.40
N ARG A 87 -8.66 -7.17 13.66
CA ARG A 87 -9.82 -6.63 14.35
C ARG A 87 -9.62 -5.14 14.65
N PRO A 88 -10.69 -4.33 14.63
CA PRO A 88 -10.56 -2.93 14.97
C PRO A 88 -10.04 -2.71 16.38
N VAL A 89 -9.14 -1.73 16.51
CA VAL A 89 -8.70 -1.26 17.82
C VAL A 89 -9.83 -0.45 18.45
N ALA A 90 -10.13 -0.72 19.72
CA ALA A 90 -11.22 -0.11 20.46
C ALA A 90 -10.73 0.45 21.81
N GLY A 91 -11.63 1.17 22.51
CA GLY A 91 -11.37 1.70 23.84
C GLY A 91 -10.20 2.68 23.91
N ASP A 92 -9.51 2.70 25.05
CA ASP A 92 -8.41 3.62 25.35
C ASP A 92 -7.27 3.55 24.33
N LEU A 93 -7.00 2.37 23.78
CA LEU A 93 -5.95 2.22 22.77
C LEU A 93 -6.32 2.93 21.46
N ALA A 94 -7.60 2.93 21.08
CA ALA A 94 -8.05 3.72 19.93
C ALA A 94 -7.87 5.22 20.18
N GLY A 95 -8.10 5.68 21.42
CA GLY A 95 -7.79 7.04 21.87
C GLY A 95 -6.33 7.39 21.71
N LEU A 96 -5.44 6.51 22.21
CA LEU A 96 -4.00 6.67 22.09
C LEU A 96 -3.53 6.68 20.63
N LEU A 97 -3.99 5.75 19.78
CA LEU A 97 -3.60 5.71 18.37
C LEU A 97 -4.02 6.99 17.63
N ARG A 98 -5.21 7.53 17.91
CA ARG A 98 -5.63 8.83 17.37
C ARG A 98 -4.72 9.96 17.83
N HIS A 99 -4.34 9.97 19.10
CA HIS A 99 -3.44 10.97 19.65
C HIS A 99 -2.06 10.90 18.98
N LEU A 100 -1.48 9.69 18.87
CA LEU A 100 -0.23 9.44 18.14
C LEU A 100 -0.34 9.77 16.64
N GLY A 101 -1.53 9.66 16.07
CA GLY A 101 -1.85 10.04 14.68
C GLY A 101 -2.07 11.54 14.47
N GLY A 102 -1.88 12.40 15.48
CA GLY A 102 -1.96 13.85 15.35
C GLY A 102 -3.30 14.48 15.74
N TYR A 103 -4.30 13.69 16.15
CA TYR A 103 -5.65 14.18 16.46
C TYR A 103 -5.81 14.69 17.91
N GLY A 104 -4.70 14.99 18.59
CA GLY A 104 -4.70 15.58 19.94
C GLY A 104 -3.88 16.86 20.06
N GLY A 105 -3.52 17.50 18.94
CA GLY A 105 -2.71 18.73 18.91
C GLY A 105 -1.20 18.51 18.77
N ASP A 106 -0.71 17.36 19.20
CA ASP A 106 0.72 17.00 19.09
C ASP A 106 1.04 16.30 17.77
N ASP A 107 2.11 16.73 17.10
CA ASP A 107 2.63 16.07 15.89
C ASP A 107 3.78 15.12 16.21
N TYR A 108 3.45 13.84 16.37
CA TYR A 108 4.44 12.77 16.57
C TYR A 108 5.09 12.31 15.27
N ARG A 109 4.47 12.58 14.11
CA ARG A 109 4.88 12.01 12.82
C ARG A 109 6.36 12.22 12.52
N PRO A 110 6.96 13.42 12.70
CA PRO A 110 8.38 13.65 12.40
C PRO A 110 9.35 12.76 13.18
N ARG A 111 8.91 12.15 14.29
CA ARG A 111 9.73 11.35 15.20
C ARG A 111 9.24 9.90 15.35
N MET A 112 8.18 9.54 14.64
CA MET A 112 7.55 8.22 14.72
C MET A 112 8.20 7.23 13.75
N VAL A 113 8.67 6.11 14.30
CA VAL A 113 9.20 4.96 13.56
C VAL A 113 8.29 3.76 13.82
N ALA A 114 7.63 3.25 12.77
CA ALA A 114 6.81 2.05 12.86
C ALA A 114 7.63 0.78 12.59
N VAL A 115 7.43 -0.23 13.42
CA VAL A 115 7.94 -1.58 13.25
C VAL A 115 6.93 -2.39 12.47
N ASP A 116 7.37 -2.92 11.33
CA ASP A 116 6.64 -3.67 10.32
C ASP A 116 5.53 -2.91 9.58
N VAL A 117 4.52 -2.46 10.29
CA VAL A 117 3.35 -1.76 9.77
C VAL A 117 2.92 -0.72 10.82
N PRO A 118 2.54 0.52 10.44
CA PRO A 118 1.94 1.47 11.38
C PRO A 118 0.73 0.85 12.08
N SER A 119 0.71 0.87 13.40
CA SER A 119 -0.35 0.28 14.20
C SER A 119 -1.69 0.92 13.88
N GLY A 120 -2.70 0.07 13.63
CA GLY A 120 -4.02 0.47 13.17
C GLY A 120 -4.23 0.32 11.66
N LEU A 121 -3.18 0.05 10.88
CA LEU A 121 -3.27 -0.17 9.43
C LEU A 121 -3.36 -1.67 9.08
N CYS A 122 -4.26 -2.03 8.17
CA CYS A 122 -4.33 -3.38 7.62
C CYS A 122 -3.19 -3.61 6.61
N ALA A 123 -2.33 -4.60 6.88
CA ALA A 123 -1.19 -4.94 6.03
C ALA A 123 -1.58 -5.40 4.61
N ASP A 124 -2.79 -5.92 4.40
CA ASP A 124 -3.22 -6.43 3.09
C ASP A 124 -3.92 -5.35 2.27
N SER A 125 -4.91 -4.68 2.86
CA SER A 125 -5.78 -3.73 2.17
C SER A 125 -5.29 -2.28 2.22
N GLY A 126 -4.37 -1.97 3.14
CA GLY A 126 -3.91 -0.61 3.41
C GLY A 126 -4.98 0.29 4.00
N ARG A 127 -6.13 -0.25 4.41
CA ARG A 127 -7.17 0.51 5.12
C ARG A 127 -6.87 0.58 6.61
N VAL A 128 -7.22 1.70 7.24
CA VAL A 128 -7.25 1.78 8.70
C VAL A 128 -8.32 0.84 9.25
N VAL A 129 -7.95 -0.02 10.20
CA VAL A 129 -8.85 -0.98 10.84
C VAL A 129 -9.61 -0.28 11.96
N THR A 130 -10.82 0.20 11.65
CA THR A 130 -11.68 0.96 12.56
C THR A 130 -13.07 0.36 12.66
N PRO A 131 -13.72 0.39 13.84
CA PRO A 131 -15.10 -0.07 13.97
C PRO A 131 -16.09 0.86 13.24
N ASN A 132 -15.67 2.09 12.91
CA ASN A 132 -16.50 3.04 12.16
C ASN A 132 -15.74 3.59 10.94
N PRO A 133 -15.84 2.93 9.76
CA PRO A 133 -15.18 3.37 8.52
C PRO A 133 -15.64 4.73 8.01
N ARG A 134 -16.79 5.24 8.49
CA ARG A 134 -17.32 6.56 8.13
C ARG A 134 -16.79 7.66 9.07
N ALA A 135 -16.15 7.31 10.18
CA ALA A 135 -15.55 8.28 11.07
C ALA A 135 -14.40 8.98 10.34
N ARG A 136 -14.38 10.32 10.39
CA ARG A 136 -13.35 11.15 9.77
C ARG A 136 -12.00 11.11 10.51
N VAL A 137 -11.90 10.34 11.59
CA VAL A 137 -10.71 10.28 12.45
C VAL A 137 -10.16 8.85 12.43
N PRO A 138 -9.04 8.59 11.73
CA PRO A 138 -8.41 7.29 11.66
C PRO A 138 -7.82 6.88 13.01
N THR A 139 -8.02 5.62 13.40
CA THR A 139 -7.40 4.99 14.59
C THR A 139 -6.11 4.29 14.20
N ALA A 140 -5.13 5.04 13.70
CA ALA A 140 -3.83 4.51 13.30
C ALA A 140 -2.71 5.55 13.51
N THR A 141 -1.49 5.06 13.74
CA THR A 141 -0.31 5.92 13.85
C THR A 141 0.09 6.51 12.50
N LEU A 142 0.76 7.66 12.52
CA LEU A 142 1.41 8.25 11.35
C LEU A 142 2.93 8.16 11.52
N ALA A 143 3.59 7.36 10.70
CA ALA A 143 5.03 7.19 10.74
C ALA A 143 5.76 8.15 9.80
N ARG A 144 6.96 8.59 10.20
CA ARG A 144 7.95 9.14 9.27
C ARG A 144 8.73 8.03 8.57
N LEU A 145 8.98 6.94 9.29
CA LEU A 145 9.71 5.78 8.81
C LEU A 145 8.98 4.50 9.21
N THR A 146 8.73 3.61 8.27
CA THR A 146 8.31 2.23 8.54
C THR A 146 9.44 1.29 8.16
N VAL A 147 9.92 0.51 9.13
CA VAL A 147 10.91 -0.55 8.89
C VAL A 147 10.17 -1.87 8.84
N THR A 148 10.13 -2.49 7.66
CA THR A 148 9.41 -3.74 7.44
C THR A 148 10.36 -4.89 7.14
N PHE A 149 9.98 -6.08 7.60
CA PHE A 149 10.86 -7.25 7.55
C PHE A 149 10.54 -8.15 6.37
N ASP A 150 11.60 -8.69 5.75
CA ASP A 150 11.60 -9.61 4.62
C ASP A 150 11.03 -9.02 3.31
N SER A 151 9.81 -8.48 3.37
CA SER A 151 9.06 -7.99 2.24
C SER A 151 8.14 -6.86 2.67
N PRO A 152 7.94 -5.84 1.82
CA PRO A 152 6.92 -4.84 2.05
C PRO A 152 5.54 -5.47 1.79
N LYS A 153 4.55 -4.97 2.50
CA LYS A 153 3.19 -5.48 2.51
C LYS A 153 2.35 -4.69 1.51
N CYS A 154 1.32 -5.30 0.92
CA CYS A 154 0.45 -4.62 -0.06
C CYS A 154 -0.09 -3.31 0.50
N GLY A 155 -0.59 -3.37 1.74
CA GLY A 155 -1.15 -2.25 2.47
C GLY A 155 -0.18 -1.13 2.78
N HIS A 156 1.12 -1.26 2.50
CA HIS A 156 2.03 -0.11 2.53
C HIS A 156 1.84 0.84 1.34
N PHE A 157 1.31 0.33 0.22
CA PHE A 157 1.27 1.05 -1.07
C PHE A 157 -0.15 1.36 -1.57
N VAL A 158 -1.17 0.78 -0.95
CA VAL A 158 -2.57 0.95 -1.35
C VAL A 158 -3.41 1.50 -0.21
N GLY A 159 -4.62 1.95 -0.51
CA GLY A 159 -5.54 2.51 0.48
C GLY A 159 -4.95 3.74 1.18
N ASP A 160 -5.06 3.75 2.50
CA ASP A 160 -4.52 4.79 3.39
C ASP A 160 -3.00 4.60 3.64
N GLY A 161 -2.46 3.42 3.33
CA GLY A 161 -1.06 3.04 3.59
C GLY A 161 -0.01 4.07 3.22
N PRO A 162 0.02 4.61 1.99
CA PRO A 162 0.99 5.63 1.58
C PRO A 162 1.02 6.87 2.48
N HIS A 163 -0.12 7.23 3.08
CA HIS A 163 -0.19 8.33 4.04
C HIS A 163 0.43 7.94 5.40
N HIS A 164 0.16 6.73 5.87
CA HIS A 164 0.55 6.26 7.20
C HIS A 164 2.01 5.79 7.31
N CYS A 165 2.57 5.22 6.25
CA CYS A 165 3.88 4.55 6.32
C CYS A 165 5.10 5.47 6.20
N GLY A 166 4.93 6.70 5.69
CA GLY A 166 6.07 7.58 5.40
C GLY A 166 7.12 6.90 4.50
N ARG A 167 8.41 7.00 4.87
CA ARG A 167 9.48 6.29 4.16
C ARG A 167 9.48 4.81 4.58
N ILE A 168 9.42 3.91 3.62
CA ILE A 168 9.50 2.47 3.87
C ILE A 168 10.94 1.98 3.64
N VAL A 169 11.46 1.19 4.58
CA VAL A 169 12.74 0.47 4.47
C VAL A 169 12.47 -1.01 4.68
N VAL A 170 12.87 -1.83 3.71
CA VAL A 170 12.80 -3.29 3.82
C VAL A 170 14.11 -3.80 4.41
N LYS A 171 14.03 -4.63 5.45
CA LYS A 171 15.19 -5.28 6.08
C LYS A 171 15.12 -6.80 5.94
N ASP A 172 16.20 -7.39 5.45
CA ASP A 172 16.36 -8.84 5.50
C ASP A 172 16.61 -9.28 6.94
N ILE A 173 15.90 -10.33 7.36
CA ILE A 173 15.97 -10.94 8.68
C ILE A 173 16.51 -12.37 8.62
N GLY A 174 17.23 -12.71 7.54
CA GLY A 174 17.90 -14.00 7.37
C GLY A 174 17.02 -15.11 6.80
N VAL A 175 15.86 -14.75 6.23
CA VAL A 175 14.89 -15.73 5.69
C VAL A 175 15.04 -15.97 4.19
N ARG A 176 16.09 -15.42 3.57
CA ARG A 176 16.38 -15.53 2.14
C ARG A 176 16.37 -16.97 1.62
N GLN A 177 16.92 -17.91 2.39
CA GLN A 177 16.95 -19.33 2.05
C GLN A 177 15.56 -19.93 1.79
N PHE A 178 14.53 -19.49 2.53
CA PHE A 178 13.15 -19.98 2.37
C PHE A 178 12.47 -19.46 1.08
N ARG A 179 13.04 -18.43 0.44
CA ARG A 179 12.52 -17.84 -0.81
C ARG A 179 13.20 -18.41 -2.05
N GLU A 180 14.50 -18.71 -1.96
CA GLU A 180 15.35 -19.01 -3.12
C GLU A 180 15.65 -20.52 -3.29
N HIS A 181 15.55 -21.34 -2.24
CA HIS A 181 16.17 -22.68 -2.27
C HIS A 181 15.22 -23.86 -2.46
N LYS A 182 14.09 -23.73 -3.17
CA LYS A 182 13.36 -24.95 -3.56
C LYS A 182 14.12 -25.65 -4.70
N PRO A 183 14.52 -26.94 -4.57
CA PRO A 183 15.09 -27.69 -5.69
C PRO A 183 14.07 -27.71 -6.82
N ASN A 184 14.52 -27.53 -8.07
CA ASN A 184 13.64 -27.75 -9.21
C ASN A 184 13.12 -29.19 -9.17
N PRO A 185 11.80 -29.42 -9.01
CA PRO A 185 11.23 -30.75 -8.84
C PRO A 185 11.40 -31.64 -10.08
N HIS A 186 11.73 -31.08 -11.24
CA HIS A 186 11.90 -31.82 -12.49
C HIS A 186 13.37 -32.14 -12.81
N THR A 187 14.33 -31.34 -12.35
CA THR A 187 15.74 -31.48 -12.77
C THR A 187 16.70 -31.73 -11.62
N GLY A 188 16.29 -31.53 -10.36
CA GLY A 188 17.17 -31.58 -9.19
C GLY A 188 18.32 -30.56 -9.21
N ARG A 189 18.35 -29.68 -10.22
CA ARG A 189 19.41 -28.70 -10.49
C ARG A 189 18.78 -27.31 -10.66
N GLY A 190 19.36 -26.33 -10.00
CA GLY A 190 18.88 -24.94 -10.00
C GLY A 190 17.94 -24.61 -8.84
N HIS A 191 17.81 -23.31 -8.59
CA HIS A 191 17.04 -22.72 -7.49
C HIS A 191 15.69 -22.24 -8.00
N VAL A 192 14.58 -22.79 -7.49
CA VAL A 192 13.25 -22.25 -7.73
C VAL A 192 13.03 -21.08 -6.78
N VAL A 193 12.99 -19.88 -7.35
CA VAL A 193 12.56 -18.68 -6.63
C VAL A 193 11.06 -18.74 -6.45
N ARG A 194 10.59 -18.67 -5.19
CA ARG A 194 9.16 -18.53 -4.89
C ARG A 194 8.73 -17.12 -5.29
N PHE A 195 7.98 -17.01 -6.37
CA PHE A 195 7.39 -15.73 -6.77
C PHE A 195 6.37 -15.24 -5.73
N PRO A 196 6.37 -13.93 -5.41
CA PRO A 196 5.35 -13.38 -4.53
C PRO A 196 3.98 -13.45 -5.21
N ARG A 197 2.90 -13.66 -4.43
CA ARG A 197 1.52 -13.67 -4.94
C ARG A 197 1.10 -12.31 -5.52
N THR A 198 1.73 -11.23 -5.04
CA THR A 198 1.47 -9.85 -5.46
C THR A 198 2.81 -9.19 -5.73
N SER A 199 2.91 -8.44 -6.84
CA SER A 199 4.12 -7.70 -7.22
C SER A 199 3.80 -6.23 -7.44
N LEU A 200 4.72 -5.35 -7.05
CA LEU A 200 4.65 -3.93 -7.39
C LEU A 200 5.10 -3.75 -8.84
N ILE A 201 4.19 -3.26 -9.69
CA ILE A 201 4.48 -2.99 -11.09
C ILE A 201 5.15 -1.61 -11.20
N GLY A 202 6.34 -1.58 -11.77
CA GLY A 202 7.04 -0.33 -12.06
C GLY A 202 8.28 -0.56 -12.92
N LYS A 203 8.82 0.53 -13.49
CA LYS A 203 10.14 0.51 -14.16
C LYS A 203 11.30 0.49 -13.17
N ARG A 204 11.04 0.84 -11.91
CA ARG A 204 11.98 0.92 -10.80
C ARG A 204 11.30 0.43 -9.54
N ARG A 205 12.09 0.00 -8.56
CA ARG A 205 11.58 -0.33 -7.24
C ARG A 205 11.01 0.93 -6.58
N MET A 206 9.85 0.79 -5.92
CA MET A 206 9.28 1.88 -5.10
C MET A 206 10.03 2.04 -3.77
N VAL A 207 10.66 0.98 -3.30
CA VAL A 207 11.43 0.95 -2.04
C VAL A 207 12.78 0.24 -2.26
N PRO A 208 13.85 0.66 -1.57
CA PRO A 208 15.08 -0.12 -1.53
C PRO A 208 14.79 -1.52 -0.97
N ASP A 209 15.05 -2.54 -1.78
CA ASP A 209 14.76 -3.94 -1.50
C ASP A 209 15.79 -4.78 -2.25
N GLU A 210 16.42 -5.72 -1.54
CA GLU A 210 17.53 -6.53 -2.07
C GLU A 210 17.04 -7.75 -2.86
N ARG A 211 15.77 -8.14 -2.74
CA ARG A 211 15.19 -9.31 -3.44
C ARG A 211 15.12 -9.08 -4.95
N PRO A 212 15.15 -10.09 -5.84
CA PRO A 212 15.06 -9.88 -7.29
C PRO A 212 13.86 -9.00 -7.71
N PHE A 213 14.09 -8.00 -8.57
CA PHE A 213 13.04 -7.14 -9.13
C PHE A 213 12.80 -7.51 -10.59
N PHE A 214 11.64 -8.07 -10.84
CA PHE A 214 11.14 -8.30 -12.18
C PHE A 214 10.40 -7.05 -12.61
N GLY A 215 11.16 -6.08 -13.13
CA GLY A 215 10.55 -4.94 -13.79
C GLY A 215 9.67 -5.43 -14.93
N VAL A 216 8.50 -4.81 -15.10
CA VAL A 216 7.72 -5.05 -16.32
C VAL A 216 8.55 -4.48 -17.47
N ASP A 217 9.12 -5.37 -18.28
CA ASP A 217 9.89 -4.98 -19.45
C ASP A 217 8.92 -4.34 -20.45
N ILE A 218 9.00 -3.03 -20.57
CA ILE A 218 8.15 -2.27 -21.49
C ILE A 218 8.33 -2.71 -22.95
N ARG A 219 9.40 -3.45 -23.29
CA ARG A 219 9.59 -4.06 -24.60
C ARG A 219 8.52 -5.10 -24.92
N TYR A 220 7.89 -5.72 -23.92
CA TYR A 220 6.68 -6.53 -24.16
C TYR A 220 5.49 -5.71 -24.67
N PHE A 221 5.52 -4.37 -24.48
CA PHE A 221 4.52 -3.44 -25.01
C PHE A 221 5.05 -2.59 -26.18
N THR A 222 6.32 -2.75 -26.58
CA THR A 222 6.83 -2.01 -27.76
C THR A 222 6.23 -2.59 -29.03
N LYS A 223 5.85 -1.71 -29.96
CA LYS A 223 5.32 -2.09 -31.27
C LYS A 223 6.39 -2.86 -32.04
N ASN A 224 6.14 -4.12 -32.37
CA ASN A 224 6.87 -4.84 -33.40
C ASN A 224 6.42 -4.36 -34.79
N GLN A 225 7.21 -4.63 -35.83
CA GLN A 225 6.86 -4.30 -37.22
C GLN A 225 5.45 -4.86 -37.58
N GLY A 226 4.53 -4.00 -38.03
CA GLY A 226 3.15 -4.36 -38.34
C GLY A 226 2.28 -3.17 -38.79
N HIS A 227 1.11 -3.44 -39.36
CA HIS A 227 0.15 -2.40 -39.78
C HIS A 227 -0.73 -1.91 -38.60
N LYS A 228 -1.47 -0.81 -38.77
CA LYS A 228 -2.33 -0.21 -37.72
C LYS A 228 -3.37 -1.14 -37.10
N TYR A 229 -3.70 -2.27 -37.73
CA TYR A 229 -4.60 -3.30 -37.19
C TYR A 229 -3.86 -4.49 -36.55
N ALA A 230 -2.54 -4.41 -36.39
CA ALA A 230 -1.73 -5.40 -35.68
C ALA A 230 -1.52 -5.01 -34.19
N HIS A 231 -1.98 -3.82 -33.77
CA HIS A 231 -1.66 -3.21 -32.48
C HIS A 231 -2.88 -2.92 -31.60
N GLY A 232 -3.98 -3.64 -31.79
CA GLY A 232 -5.21 -3.41 -31.03
C GLY A 232 -6.08 -2.32 -31.64
N HIS A 233 -7.40 -2.42 -31.45
CA HIS A 233 -8.35 -1.35 -31.75
C HIS A 233 -9.17 -1.03 -30.49
N ALA A 234 -8.93 0.11 -29.86
CA ALA A 234 -9.73 0.52 -28.71
C ALA A 234 -11.06 1.14 -29.16
N PHE A 235 -12.18 0.64 -28.63
CA PHE A 235 -13.49 1.25 -28.81
C PHE A 235 -13.99 1.84 -27.48
N ILE A 236 -14.20 3.15 -27.46
CA ILE A 236 -14.45 3.90 -26.23
C ILE A 236 -15.81 4.55 -26.33
N LEU A 237 -16.61 4.34 -25.30
CA LEU A 237 -17.97 4.86 -25.26
C LEU A 237 -18.01 6.20 -24.51
N SER A 238 -18.63 7.19 -25.15
CA SER A 238 -18.84 8.53 -24.62
C SER A 238 -20.23 8.69 -24.02
N GLY A 239 -20.31 9.48 -22.96
CA GLY A 239 -21.57 10.05 -22.50
C GLY A 239 -22.15 11.04 -23.51
N GLY A 240 -23.34 11.56 -23.17
CA GLY A 240 -24.03 12.60 -23.94
C GLY A 240 -23.35 13.96 -23.90
N VAL A 241 -24.06 14.97 -24.40
CA VAL A 241 -23.57 16.37 -24.48
C VAL A 241 -23.10 16.85 -23.10
N GLY A 242 -21.94 17.51 -23.06
CA GLY A 242 -21.28 17.97 -21.84
C GLY A 242 -20.62 16.86 -21.00
N LYS A 243 -20.82 15.58 -21.35
CA LYS A 243 -20.28 14.42 -20.62
C LYS A 243 -19.23 13.63 -21.42
N GLY A 244 -18.73 14.18 -22.53
CA GLY A 244 -17.73 13.53 -23.39
C GLY A 244 -16.29 13.59 -22.86
N GLY A 245 -16.01 14.40 -21.83
CA GLY A 245 -14.65 14.67 -21.33
C GLY A 245 -13.84 13.41 -20.97
N ALA A 246 -14.41 12.50 -20.18
CA ALA A 246 -13.72 11.28 -19.76
C ALA A 246 -13.41 10.34 -20.94
N ALA A 247 -14.35 10.21 -21.88
CA ALA A 247 -14.16 9.40 -23.08
C ALA A 247 -13.08 9.98 -24.00
N ARG A 248 -13.02 11.31 -24.17
CA ARG A 248 -11.95 11.98 -24.93
C ARG A 248 -10.57 11.72 -24.31
N LEU A 249 -10.46 11.80 -22.98
CA LEU A 249 -9.20 11.51 -22.27
C LEU A 249 -8.79 10.04 -22.41
N ALA A 250 -9.73 9.11 -22.21
CA ALA A 250 -9.49 7.69 -22.40
C ALA A 250 -9.03 7.38 -23.82
N ALA A 251 -9.64 8.00 -24.84
CA ALA A 251 -9.32 7.76 -26.24
C ALA A 251 -7.94 8.29 -26.61
N ARG A 252 -7.56 9.47 -26.13
CA ARG A 252 -6.19 10.00 -26.27
C ARG A 252 -5.18 9.12 -25.52
N GLY A 253 -5.54 8.62 -24.35
CA GLY A 253 -4.73 7.68 -23.57
C GLY A 253 -4.45 6.39 -24.34
N ALA A 254 -5.48 5.73 -24.86
CA ALA A 254 -5.37 4.53 -25.67
C ALA A 254 -4.44 4.72 -26.88
N LEU A 255 -4.60 5.84 -27.60
CA LEU A 255 -3.73 6.15 -28.74
C LEU A 255 -2.27 6.36 -28.31
N ARG A 256 -2.03 7.08 -27.20
CA ARG A 256 -0.68 7.35 -26.67
C ARG A 256 0.05 6.10 -26.18
N VAL A 257 -0.67 5.15 -25.58
CA VAL A 257 -0.07 3.90 -25.08
C VAL A 257 0.14 2.85 -26.18
N GLY A 258 -0.29 3.12 -27.41
CA GLY A 258 0.10 2.34 -28.58
C GLY A 258 -1.03 1.61 -29.30
N ALA A 259 -2.31 1.86 -28.97
CA ALA A 259 -3.43 1.32 -29.75
C ALA A 259 -3.25 1.67 -31.24
N GLY A 260 -3.38 0.68 -32.11
CA GLY A 260 -3.21 0.86 -33.54
C GLY A 260 -4.34 1.65 -34.20
N ALA A 261 -5.55 1.53 -33.64
CA ALA A 261 -6.71 2.35 -33.97
C ALA A 261 -7.50 2.68 -32.69
N VAL A 262 -8.17 3.84 -32.68
CA VAL A 262 -9.09 4.21 -31.60
C VAL A 262 -10.37 4.78 -32.21
N THR A 263 -11.52 4.23 -31.81
CA THR A 263 -12.84 4.79 -32.12
C THR A 263 -13.53 5.23 -30.85
N LEU A 264 -14.07 6.46 -30.85
CA LEU A 264 -14.97 6.93 -29.82
C LEU A 264 -16.41 6.87 -30.34
N GLY A 265 -17.22 6.01 -29.72
CA GLY A 265 -18.65 5.91 -29.96
C GLY A 265 -19.41 6.88 -29.06
N SER A 266 -20.19 7.79 -29.63
CA SER A 266 -20.98 8.76 -28.86
C SER A 266 -22.43 8.85 -29.34
N PRO A 267 -23.37 9.27 -28.48
CA PRO A 267 -24.70 9.67 -28.93
C PRO A 267 -24.61 10.73 -30.04
N PRO A 268 -25.55 10.77 -31.01
CA PRO A 268 -25.49 11.70 -32.14
C PRO A 268 -25.33 13.15 -31.70
N ALA A 269 -26.06 13.56 -30.66
CA ALA A 269 -26.02 14.92 -30.12
C ALA A 269 -24.64 15.33 -29.58
N ALA A 270 -23.81 14.37 -29.15
CA ALA A 270 -22.47 14.63 -28.59
C ALA A 270 -21.34 14.50 -29.62
N LEU A 271 -21.65 14.10 -30.86
CA LEU A 271 -20.64 13.76 -31.86
C LEU A 271 -19.78 14.98 -32.26
N ILE A 272 -20.41 16.12 -32.49
CA ILE A 272 -19.73 17.37 -32.89
C ILE A 272 -18.84 17.89 -31.76
N GLU A 273 -19.32 17.82 -30.51
CA GLU A 273 -18.54 18.23 -29.33
C GLU A 273 -17.28 17.37 -29.17
N ASN A 274 -17.37 16.08 -29.47
CA ASN A 274 -16.21 15.19 -29.48
C ASN A 274 -15.29 15.45 -30.68
N ALA A 275 -15.85 15.69 -31.87
CA ALA A 275 -15.12 15.98 -33.09
C ALA A 275 -14.28 17.25 -33.01
N ALA A 276 -14.81 18.31 -32.38
CA ALA A 276 -14.10 19.57 -32.19
C ALA A 276 -12.81 19.43 -31.37
N GLN A 277 -12.63 18.31 -30.66
CA GLN A 277 -11.50 18.08 -29.75
C GLN A 277 -10.63 16.87 -30.15
N LEU A 278 -11.05 16.05 -31.12
CA LEU A 278 -10.41 14.78 -31.42
C LEU A 278 -10.02 14.68 -32.90
N ASN A 279 -8.72 14.80 -33.17
CA ASN A 279 -8.21 14.85 -34.55
C ASN A 279 -7.88 13.46 -35.10
N ALA A 280 -7.12 12.65 -34.34
CA ALA A 280 -6.61 11.35 -34.79
C ALA A 280 -7.50 10.15 -34.37
N ILE A 281 -8.64 10.44 -33.73
CA ILE A 281 -9.54 9.43 -33.16
C ILE A 281 -10.77 9.33 -34.04
N MET A 282 -11.11 8.13 -34.48
CA MET A 282 -12.31 7.91 -35.28
C MET A 282 -13.55 8.13 -34.42
N LEU A 283 -14.61 8.66 -35.01
CA LEU A 283 -15.87 8.90 -34.31
C LEU A 283 -16.96 8.04 -34.90
N GLN A 284 -17.77 7.45 -34.03
CA GLN A 284 -18.94 6.71 -34.45
C GLN A 284 -20.18 7.19 -33.71
N SER A 285 -21.18 7.61 -34.47
CA SER A 285 -22.50 7.92 -33.92
C SER A 285 -23.19 6.61 -33.49
N LEU A 286 -23.63 6.55 -32.24
CA LEU A 286 -24.38 5.43 -31.66
C LEU A 286 -25.82 5.86 -31.42
N LYS A 287 -26.72 5.44 -32.32
CA LYS A 287 -28.14 5.85 -32.30
C LYS A 287 -28.99 5.08 -31.28
N ASP A 288 -28.54 3.89 -30.91
CA ASP A 288 -29.23 2.97 -30.02
C ASP A 288 -28.20 2.12 -29.24
N PRO A 289 -28.59 1.47 -28.12
CA PRO A 289 -27.68 0.65 -27.32
C PRO A 289 -27.03 -0.50 -28.11
N ASP A 290 -27.76 -1.10 -29.05
CA ASP A 290 -27.26 -2.20 -29.87
C ASP A 290 -26.25 -1.74 -30.93
N ALA A 291 -26.24 -0.44 -31.26
CA ALA A 291 -25.30 0.15 -32.20
C ALA A 291 -23.85 0.01 -31.70
N ALA A 292 -23.64 -0.02 -30.38
CA ALA A 292 -22.33 -0.28 -29.79
C ALA A 292 -21.88 -1.72 -30.03
N ALA A 293 -22.75 -2.70 -29.79
CA ALA A 293 -22.46 -4.12 -30.04
C ALA A 293 -22.17 -4.36 -31.53
N ARG A 294 -22.98 -3.79 -32.43
CA ARG A 294 -22.74 -3.86 -33.89
C ARG A 294 -21.42 -3.18 -34.29
N ALA A 295 -21.05 -2.07 -33.63
CA ALA A 295 -19.79 -1.39 -33.88
C ALA A 295 -18.58 -2.25 -33.54
N VAL A 296 -18.62 -2.88 -32.37
CA VAL A 296 -17.55 -3.74 -31.85
C VAL A 296 -17.44 -5.01 -32.69
N ALA A 297 -18.57 -5.60 -33.10
CA ALA A 297 -18.61 -6.80 -33.93
C ALA A 297 -17.97 -6.62 -35.32
N ARG A 298 -17.89 -5.39 -35.86
CA ARG A 298 -17.17 -5.09 -37.11
C ARG A 298 -15.64 -5.10 -36.96
N HIS A 299 -15.12 -5.21 -35.72
CA HIS A 299 -13.69 -5.26 -35.42
C HIS A 299 -13.36 -6.45 -34.48
N PRO A 300 -13.65 -7.70 -34.90
CA PRO A 300 -13.77 -8.86 -34.00
C PRO A 300 -12.46 -9.35 -33.38
N HIS A 301 -11.28 -8.91 -33.86
CA HIS A 301 -10.01 -9.51 -33.44
C HIS A 301 -9.23 -8.74 -32.38
N GLN A 302 -9.63 -7.52 -31.99
CA GLN A 302 -8.73 -6.64 -31.23
C GLN A 302 -9.44 -5.57 -30.37
N CYS A 303 -10.71 -5.75 -30.04
CA CYS A 303 -11.52 -4.70 -29.44
C CYS A 303 -11.66 -4.83 -27.92
N ALA A 304 -10.97 -3.97 -27.17
CA ALA A 304 -11.29 -3.73 -25.76
C ALA A 304 -12.31 -2.58 -25.68
N VAL A 305 -13.47 -2.86 -25.08
CA VAL A 305 -14.54 -1.88 -24.89
C VAL A 305 -14.36 -1.22 -23.52
N TYR A 306 -14.14 0.08 -23.51
CA TYR A 306 -14.03 0.85 -22.27
C TYR A 306 -15.21 1.81 -22.13
N TRP A 307 -15.91 1.70 -20.99
CA TRP A 307 -16.94 2.63 -20.56
C TRP A 307 -16.41 3.52 -19.43
N ALA A 308 -16.23 4.81 -19.69
CA ALA A 308 -15.81 5.76 -18.68
C ALA A 308 -17.06 6.40 -18.04
N ARG A 309 -17.55 5.80 -16.94
CA ARG A 309 -18.66 6.37 -16.15
C ARG A 309 -18.14 7.51 -15.28
N VAL A 310 -18.75 8.69 -15.40
CA VAL A 310 -18.52 9.82 -14.48
C VAL A 310 -19.80 10.05 -13.70
N GLY A 311 -19.84 9.60 -12.44
CA GLY A 311 -20.88 9.98 -11.48
C GLY A 311 -22.28 9.39 -11.71
N THR A 312 -23.08 9.42 -10.65
CA THR A 312 -24.17 8.50 -10.31
C THR A 312 -25.48 8.71 -11.06
N GLU A 313 -25.78 7.76 -11.94
CA GLU A 313 -27.01 6.97 -12.05
C GLU A 313 -26.65 5.68 -12.76
#